data_AF-A2YA27-F1
#
_entry.id   AF-A2YA27-F1
#
_cell.length_a   1.000
_cell.length_b   1.000
_cell.length_c   1.000
_cell.angle_alpha   90.00
_cell.angle_beta   90.00
_cell.angle_gamma   90.00
#
_symmetry.space_group_name_H-M   'P 1'
#
loop_
_entity.id
_entity.type
_entity.pdbx_description
1 polymer ?
#
loop_
_entity_poly.entity_id
_entity_poly.type
_entity_poly.pdbx_seq_one_letter_code
_entity_poly.pdbx_strand_id
1 'polypeptide(L)'
;MDGAGGGKLKKAAGGRKAGGPRKKAVTRSVKAGFQFPVGRIGRYLKKGRYAQRVGSGAPVYLAAVLEYLAAEVLERRAERRNLDIVPL
;
A
#
# COMPACT_ATOMS: atom_id res chain seq x y z
N MET A 1 -10.30 37.13 -25.48
CA MET A 1 -11.50 36.63 -24.78
C MET A 1 -11.50 35.14 -25.07
N ASP A 2 -11.26 34.20 -24.16
CA ASP A 2 -11.39 34.07 -22.70
C ASP A 2 -10.23 33.16 -22.23
N GLY A 3 -9.58 33.33 -21.09
CA GLY A 3 -10.12 33.21 -19.74
C GLY A 3 -9.15 32.33 -18.93
N ALA A 4 -8.59 32.89 -17.86
CA ALA A 4 -7.49 32.35 -17.07
C ALA A 4 -7.93 31.26 -16.06
N GLY A 5 -7.00 30.36 -15.70
CA GLY A 5 -7.15 29.42 -14.59
C GLY A 5 -5.80 29.01 -14.02
N GLY A 6 -5.23 29.87 -13.16
CA GLY A 6 -3.91 29.66 -12.56
C GLY A 6 -3.89 28.64 -11.42
N GLY A 7 -2.78 27.91 -11.33
CA GLY A 7 -2.39 27.09 -10.18
C GLY A 7 -0.87 27.02 -10.07
N LYS A 8 -0.29 27.92 -9.26
CA LYS A 8 1.16 28.15 -9.11
C LYS A 8 1.89 26.90 -8.58
N LEU A 9 2.76 26.30 -9.39
CA LEU A 9 3.77 25.32 -8.96
C LEU A 9 5.13 25.99 -8.77
N LYS A 10 5.36 26.59 -7.59
CA LYS A 10 6.71 26.83 -7.01
C LYS A 10 6.55 26.73 -5.49
N LYS A 11 7.40 26.05 -4.72
CA LYS A 11 8.86 26.16 -4.69
C LYS A 11 9.49 24.88 -4.11
N ALA A 12 10.63 24.52 -4.71
CA ALA A 12 11.52 23.44 -4.30
C ALA A 12 12.29 23.78 -3.02
N ALA A 13 12.57 22.76 -2.20
CA ALA A 13 13.71 22.71 -1.29
C ALA A 13 14.06 21.25 -0.98
N GLY A 14 15.25 20.79 -1.40
CA GLY A 14 15.81 19.49 -1.01
C GLY A 14 16.47 18.66 -2.12
N GLY A 15 17.55 19.18 -2.72
CA GLY A 15 18.66 18.37 -3.24
C GLY A 15 18.42 17.49 -4.48
N ARG A 16 18.25 18.10 -5.67
CA ARG A 16 18.49 17.39 -6.94
C ARG A 16 19.92 17.65 -7.43
N LYS A 17 20.87 16.95 -6.84
CA LYS A 17 22.03 16.41 -7.58
C LYS A 17 21.80 14.88 -7.55
N ALA A 18 21.84 14.10 -8.62
CA ALA A 18 22.51 14.24 -9.89
C ALA A 18 21.70 13.50 -10.98
N GLY A 19 21.80 13.98 -12.22
CA GLY A 19 21.23 13.37 -13.41
C GLY A 19 22.00 12.11 -13.84
N GLY A 20 21.95 11.06 -13.00
CA GLY A 20 22.38 9.71 -13.35
C GLY A 20 21.19 8.79 -13.61
N PRO A 21 21.39 7.61 -14.24
CA PRO A 21 20.31 6.65 -14.49
C PRO A 21 19.60 6.29 -13.18
N ARG A 22 18.31 6.63 -13.08
CA ARG A 22 17.51 6.27 -11.91
C ARG A 22 17.14 4.80 -11.99
N LYS A 23 17.47 4.05 -10.93
CA LYS A 23 16.92 2.69 -10.74
C LYS A 23 15.39 2.77 -10.76
N LYS A 24 14.75 1.79 -11.42
CA LYS A 24 13.28 1.69 -11.44
C LYS A 24 12.76 1.72 -10.01
N ALA A 25 11.76 2.55 -9.75
CA ALA A 25 11.16 2.65 -8.44
C ALA A 25 10.39 1.36 -8.14
N VAL A 26 10.76 0.66 -7.06
CA VAL A 26 10.02 -0.50 -6.55
C VAL A 26 9.06 -0.04 -5.48
N THR A 27 7.80 -0.46 -5.55
CA THR A 27 6.80 -0.08 -4.56
C THR A 27 7.08 -0.77 -3.23
N ARG A 28 6.60 -0.19 -2.13
CA ARG A 28 6.76 -0.78 -0.80
C ARG A 28 6.04 -2.13 -0.65
N SER A 29 4.93 -2.32 -1.37
CA SER A 29 4.22 -3.61 -1.42
C SER A 29 5.07 -4.66 -2.12
N VAL A 30 5.56 -4.37 -3.32
CA VAL A 30 6.43 -5.29 -4.07
C VAL A 30 7.71 -5.61 -3.29
N LYS A 31 8.33 -4.60 -2.68
CA LYS A 31 9.54 -4.81 -1.87
C LYS A 31 9.28 -5.68 -0.62
N ALA A 32 8.07 -5.64 -0.07
CA ALA A 32 7.70 -6.41 1.12
C ALA A 32 7.03 -7.76 0.80
N GLY A 33 6.73 -8.05 -0.47
CA GLY A 33 6.10 -9.30 -0.89
C GLY A 33 4.59 -9.38 -0.63
N PHE A 34 3.91 -8.26 -0.39
CA PHE A 34 2.47 -8.23 -0.09
C PHE A 34 1.65 -7.76 -1.28
N GLN A 35 0.50 -8.40 -1.52
CA GLN A 35 -0.52 -7.92 -2.46
C GLN A 35 -1.21 -6.67 -1.94
N PHE A 36 -1.36 -6.55 -0.62
CA PHE A 36 -2.03 -5.42 -0.01
C PHE A 36 -1.19 -4.13 -0.12
N PRO A 37 -1.84 -2.95 -0.28
CA PRO A 37 -1.15 -1.70 -0.59
C PRO A 37 -0.51 -1.03 0.65
N VAL A 38 0.70 -1.46 1.02
CA VAL A 38 1.51 -0.95 2.16
C VAL A 38 1.61 0.59 2.16
N GLY A 39 1.85 1.20 0.99
CA GLY A 39 1.96 2.66 0.88
C GLY A 39 0.66 3.40 1.22
N ARG A 40 -0.49 2.84 0.83
CA ARG A 40 -1.81 3.41 1.10
C ARG A 40 -2.19 3.26 2.58
N ILE A 41 -1.89 2.10 3.16
CA ILE A 41 -2.09 1.82 4.59
C ILE A 41 -1.28 2.84 5.42
N GLY A 42 0.00 3.05 5.09
CA GLY A 42 0.81 4.05 5.78
C GLY A 42 0.26 5.48 5.67
N ARG A 43 -0.36 5.84 4.54
CA ARG A 43 -1.04 7.13 4.38
C ARG A 43 -2.26 7.23 5.28
N TYR A 44 -3.06 6.17 5.39
CA TYR A 44 -4.25 6.16 6.26
C TYR A 44 -3.91 6.14 7.74
N LEU A 45 -2.83 5.46 8.15
CA LEU A 45 -2.34 5.52 9.53
C LEU A 45 -1.99 6.96 9.95
N LYS A 46 -1.37 7.74 9.05
CA LYS A 46 -1.07 9.15 9.30
C LYS A 46 -2.31 10.04 9.30
N LYS A 47 -3.22 9.83 8.35
CA LYS A 47 -4.47 10.61 8.24
C LYS A 47 -5.39 10.37 9.43
N GLY A 48 -5.44 9.14 9.94
CA GLY A 48 -6.26 8.78 11.11
C GLY A 48 -5.71 9.28 12.44
N ARG A 49 -4.50 9.88 12.48
CA ARG A 49 -3.87 10.42 13.69
C ARG A 49 -3.80 9.42 14.86
N TYR A 50 -3.67 8.12 14.56
CA TYR A 50 -3.63 7.05 15.57
C TYR A 50 -2.40 7.10 16.48
N ALA A 51 -1.35 7.81 16.06
CA ALA A 51 -0.17 8.08 16.86
C ALA A 51 0.51 9.38 16.37
N GLN A 52 1.32 10.01 17.24
CA GLN A 52 2.12 11.18 16.87
C GLN A 52 3.15 10.86 15.77
N ARG A 53 3.70 9.64 15.78
CA ARG A 53 4.63 9.13 14.77
C ARG A 53 4.23 7.71 14.37
N VAL A 54 4.30 7.42 13.07
CA VAL A 54 4.06 6.09 12.52
C VAL A 54 5.41 5.54 12.05
N GLY A 55 5.86 4.44 12.67
CA GLY A 55 7.09 3.76 12.29
C GLY A 55 7.06 3.22 10.85
N SER A 56 8.23 3.04 10.23
CA SER A 56 8.33 2.56 8.85
C SER A 56 7.77 1.14 8.68
N GLY A 57 7.92 0.28 9.69
CA GLY A 57 7.41 -1.10 9.72
C GLY A 57 5.92 -1.24 10.01
N ALA A 58 5.28 -0.25 10.66
CA ALA A 58 3.87 -0.31 11.04
C ALA A 58 2.92 -0.64 9.86
N PRO A 59 2.98 0.04 8.70
CA PRO A 59 2.12 -0.31 7.58
C PRO A 59 2.48 -1.63 6.89
N VAL A 60 3.69 -2.17 7.11
CA VAL A 60 4.09 -3.49 6.59
C VAL A 60 3.46 -4.57 7.45
N TYR A 61 3.57 -4.45 8.76
CA TYR A 61 2.93 -5.36 9.71
C TYR A 61 1.42 -5.40 9.52
N LEU A 62 0.78 -4.23 9.42
CA LEU A 62 -0.67 -4.16 9.21
C LEU A 62 -1.09 -4.74 7.86
N ALA A 63 -0.29 -4.57 6.79
CA ALA A 63 -0.56 -5.22 5.51
C ALA A 63 -0.52 -6.74 5.63
N ALA A 64 0.48 -7.28 6.33
CA ALA A 64 0.62 -8.73 6.55
C ALA A 64 -0.59 -9.32 7.28
N VAL A 65 -1.01 -8.69 8.38
CA VAL A 65 -2.17 -9.15 9.15
C VAL A 65 -3.46 -9.10 8.33
N LEU A 66 -3.69 -8.01 7.61
CA LEU A 66 -4.88 -7.87 6.77
C LEU A 66 -4.89 -8.87 5.60
N GLU A 67 -3.74 -9.12 4.99
CA GLU A 67 -3.60 -10.08 3.88
C GLU A 67 -3.81 -11.50 4.38
N TYR A 68 -3.23 -11.86 5.53
CA TYR A 68 -3.43 -13.15 6.17
C TYR A 68 -4.91 -13.39 6.50
N LEU A 69 -5.57 -12.44 7.16
CA LEU A 69 -6.99 -12.57 7.52
C LEU A 69 -7.89 -12.65 6.28
N ALA A 70 -7.57 -11.89 5.23
CA ALA A 70 -8.32 -11.96 3.98
C ALA A 70 -8.15 -13.32 3.30
N ALA A 71 -6.92 -13.86 3.28
CA ALA A 71 -6.63 -15.19 2.75
C ALA A 71 -7.40 -16.27 3.52
N GLU A 72 -7.33 -16.27 4.85
CA GLU A 72 -8.04 -17.23 5.71
C GLU A 72 -9.56 -17.22 5.48
N VAL A 73 -10.17 -16.03 5.40
CA VAL A 73 -11.62 -15.90 5.17
C VAL A 73 -12.01 -16.35 3.76
N LEU A 74 -11.19 -16.03 2.75
CA LEU A 74 -11.44 -16.43 1.37
C LEU A 74 -11.25 -17.93 1.16
N GLU A 75 -10.20 -18.50 1.75
CA GLU A 75 -9.90 -19.92 1.74
C GLU A 75 -11.03 -20.73 2.39
N ARG A 76 -11.48 -20.36 3.60
CA ARG A 76 -12.62 -21.05 4.24
C ARG A 76 -13.93 -20.92 3.47
N ARG A 77 -14.16 -19.82 2.74
CA ARG A 77 -15.36 -19.68 1.88
C ARG A 77 -15.26 -20.48 0.60
N ALA A 78 -14.05 -20.67 0.08
CA ALA A 78 -13.79 -21.55 -1.05
C ALA A 78 -13.91 -23.04 -0.63
N GLU A 79 -13.42 -23.39 0.56
CA GLU A 79 -13.38 -24.76 1.08
C GLU A 79 -14.76 -25.29 1.54
N ARG A 80 -15.71 -24.41 1.90
CA ARG A 80 -17.11 -24.77 2.17
C ARG A 80 -17.95 -25.12 0.93
N ARG A 81 -17.34 -25.27 -0.25
CA ARG A 81 -17.98 -25.90 -1.42
C ARG A 81 -17.54 -27.35 -1.66
N ASN A 82 -16.84 -27.97 -0.70
CA ASN A 82 -16.27 -29.30 -0.88
C ASN A 82 -16.64 -30.31 0.21
N LEU A 83 -17.85 -30.20 0.78
CA LEU A 83 -18.46 -31.27 1.58
C LEU A 83 -19.40 -32.18 0.76
N ASP A 84 -19.44 -32.05 -0.58
CA ASP A 84 -20.28 -32.89 -1.47
C ASP A 84 -19.47 -33.78 -2.44
N ILE A 85 -18.14 -33.86 -2.34
CA ILE A 85 -17.34 -34.80 -3.16
C ILE A 85 -16.42 -35.62 -2.27
N VAL A 86 -17.02 -36.58 -1.57
CA VAL A 86 -16.36 -37.80 -1.13
C VAL A 86 -16.77 -38.89 -2.12
N PRO A 87 -15.90 -39.36 -3.03
CA PRO A 87 -16.05 -40.71 -3.56
C PRO A 87 -15.39 -41.69 -2.59
N LEU A 88 -16.13 -42.76 -2.29
CA LEU A 88 -15.72 -43.94 -1.53
C LEU A 88 -14.41 -44.55 -2.07
#